data_AF-A0A7X5VI30-F1
#
_entry.id   AF-A0A7X5VI30-F1
#
_cell.length_a   1.000
_cell.length_b   1.000
_cell.length_c   1.000
_cell.angle_alpha   90.00
_cell.angle_beta   90.00
_cell.angle_gamma   90.00
#
_symmetry.space_group_name_H-M   'P 1'
#
loop_
_entity.id
_entity.type
_entity.pdbx_description
1 polymer ?
#
loop_
_entity_poly.entity_id
_entity_poly.type
_entity_poly.pdbx_seq_one_letter_code
_entity_poly.pdbx_strand_id
1 'polypeptide(L)'
;MRPDQVEAPARCSVLSRDARGYPIIATIPQDADGPNFGGISEERKLVLATYDLCGVCAGPFRDELRWMVTAEPGWERWRTTPYESVEAPVHEVCALYAAQVCPFVSSPFSRLGDEFRRGQRRAEELVLVGFEQTTQVTAISSPIQPDTWVLAFRLERAAAAHVLGNAEQARDAYRHVRVAEAKLQLDEHELRIAEVLSRPTKEGEDSGAIMAGGAWYVGAAFCPRVARVVGLQRFGKPDSFWNQLANAFLLEPAKMEGFEEIEEPATRVAVRWFRSRKQLPTVLVKWLADERTRRKRAQVADRRAKQTASAKRKDAKAARRKGRR
;
A
#
# COMPACT_ATOMS: atom_id res chain seq x y z
N MET A 1 8.25 -28.61 -2.60
CA MET A 1 8.66 -28.14 -3.94
C MET A 1 9.57 -26.95 -3.71
N ARG A 2 10.67 -26.85 -4.45
CA ARG A 2 11.48 -25.64 -4.35
C ARG A 2 10.76 -24.53 -5.13
N PRO A 3 10.79 -23.27 -4.67
CA PRO A 3 10.09 -22.21 -5.38
C PRO A 3 10.52 -22.06 -6.86
N ASP A 4 11.71 -22.55 -7.27
CA ASP A 4 12.29 -22.40 -8.63
C ASP A 4 11.67 -23.36 -9.62
N GLN A 5 10.89 -24.30 -9.11
CA GLN A 5 10.14 -25.28 -9.87
C GLN A 5 8.70 -24.83 -10.13
N VAL A 6 8.25 -23.72 -9.51
CA VAL A 6 6.93 -23.14 -9.74
C VAL A 6 7.09 -21.95 -10.65
N GLU A 7 6.55 -22.02 -11.86
CA GLU A 7 6.56 -20.89 -12.77
C GLU A 7 5.79 -19.71 -12.15
N ALA A 8 6.44 -18.56 -12.02
CA ALA A 8 5.84 -17.37 -11.45
C ALA A 8 4.72 -16.82 -12.35
N PRO A 9 3.69 -16.18 -11.78
CA PRO A 9 2.64 -15.52 -12.57
C PRO A 9 3.24 -14.52 -13.56
N ALA A 10 2.65 -14.38 -14.75
CA ALA A 10 3.10 -13.42 -15.77
C ALA A 10 3.14 -11.99 -15.22
N ARG A 11 2.25 -11.67 -14.28
CA ARG A 11 2.20 -10.37 -13.57
C ARG A 11 3.43 -10.08 -12.72
N CYS A 12 4.20 -11.09 -12.32
CA CYS A 12 5.45 -10.89 -11.57
C CYS A 12 6.63 -10.47 -12.47
N SER A 13 6.43 -10.33 -13.78
CA SER A 13 7.50 -9.99 -14.73
C SER A 13 8.15 -8.62 -14.50
N VAL A 14 7.47 -7.69 -13.83
CA VAL A 14 7.99 -6.36 -13.47
C VAL A 14 8.89 -6.37 -12.23
N LEU A 15 8.86 -7.46 -11.46
CA LEU A 15 9.61 -7.57 -10.21
C LEU A 15 11.06 -7.92 -10.45
N SER A 16 11.93 -7.34 -9.63
CA SER A 16 13.32 -7.81 -9.50
C SER A 16 13.34 -9.26 -9.00
N ARG A 17 14.39 -9.98 -9.36
CA ARG A 17 14.62 -11.36 -8.91
C ARG A 17 15.82 -11.42 -7.97
N ASP A 18 15.76 -12.30 -6.97
CA ASP A 18 16.91 -12.59 -6.12
C ASP A 18 17.94 -13.49 -6.85
N ALA A 19 19.06 -13.79 -6.19
CA ALA A 19 20.13 -14.63 -6.74
C ALA A 19 19.70 -16.07 -7.10
N ARG A 20 18.56 -16.53 -6.58
CA ARG A 20 17.98 -17.86 -6.87
C ARG A 20 16.98 -17.81 -8.03
N GLY A 21 16.72 -16.62 -8.57
CA GLY A 21 15.75 -16.38 -9.63
C GLY A 21 14.32 -16.12 -9.12
N TYR A 22 14.11 -15.98 -7.81
CA TYR A 22 12.77 -15.74 -7.24
C TYR A 22 12.34 -14.29 -7.37
N PRO A 23 11.08 -14.03 -7.81
CA PRO A 23 10.55 -12.68 -7.74
C PRO A 23 10.56 -12.19 -6.29
N ILE A 24 11.16 -11.03 -6.08
CA ILE A 24 11.11 -10.32 -4.80
C ILE A 24 9.73 -9.66 -4.73
N ILE A 25 8.82 -10.29 -4.00
CA ILE A 25 7.42 -9.85 -3.96
C ILE A 25 7.28 -8.47 -3.30
N ALA A 26 6.22 -7.76 -3.64
CA ALA A 26 6.11 -6.33 -3.40
C ALA A 26 6.16 -5.89 -1.92
N THR A 27 5.77 -6.77 -0.98
CA THR A 27 5.81 -6.51 0.47
C THR A 27 7.17 -6.77 1.13
N ILE A 28 8.08 -7.49 0.46
CA ILE A 28 9.36 -7.89 1.05
C ILE A 28 10.30 -6.69 1.18
N PRO A 29 10.79 -6.40 2.39
CA PRO A 29 11.77 -5.33 2.59
C PRO A 29 13.08 -5.64 1.87
N GLN A 30 13.78 -4.58 1.47
CA GLN A 30 15.11 -4.64 0.90
C GLN A 30 16.09 -3.98 1.86
N ASP A 31 16.94 -4.79 2.47
CA ASP A 31 18.02 -4.34 3.35
C ASP A 31 19.30 -4.13 2.52
N ALA A 32 20.35 -3.56 3.13
CA ALA A 32 21.65 -3.35 2.47
C ALA A 32 22.26 -4.66 1.93
N ASP A 33 21.98 -5.79 2.59
CA ASP A 33 22.44 -7.13 2.21
C ASP A 33 21.52 -7.83 1.19
N GLY A 34 20.41 -7.20 0.79
CA GLY A 34 19.45 -7.72 -0.19
C GLY A 34 18.04 -7.94 0.38
N PRO A 35 17.17 -8.70 -0.34
CA PRO A 35 15.78 -8.91 0.07
C PRO A 35 15.66 -9.73 1.35
N ASN A 36 14.91 -9.21 2.31
CA ASN A 36 14.65 -9.86 3.59
C ASN A 36 13.31 -10.60 3.59
N PHE A 37 13.35 -11.84 3.12
CA PHE A 37 12.19 -12.74 3.07
C PHE A 37 11.62 -13.15 4.44
N GLY A 38 12.24 -12.71 5.54
CA GLY A 38 11.74 -12.93 6.90
C GLY A 38 10.82 -11.82 7.41
N GLY A 39 10.73 -10.69 6.68
CA GLY A 39 9.99 -9.51 7.10
C GLY A 39 8.94 -9.04 6.11
N ILE A 40 8.13 -8.08 6.56
CA ILE A 40 7.13 -7.36 5.77
C ILE A 40 7.32 -5.87 6.09
N SER A 41 7.44 -5.04 5.06
CA SER A 41 7.60 -3.59 5.25
C SER A 41 6.24 -2.90 5.31
N GLU A 42 6.03 -2.13 6.37
CA GLU A 42 4.86 -1.27 6.52
C GLU A 42 4.89 -0.07 5.57
N GLU A 43 6.07 0.41 5.21
CA GLU A 43 6.26 1.43 4.18
C GLU A 43 5.79 0.93 2.81
N ARG A 44 6.19 -0.30 2.44
CA ARG A 44 5.71 -0.98 1.23
C ARG A 44 4.20 -1.17 1.27
N LYS A 45 3.64 -1.62 2.41
CA LYS A 45 2.17 -1.75 2.57
C LYS A 45 1.44 -0.41 2.41
N LEU A 46 2.02 0.69 2.87
CA LEU A 46 1.43 2.03 2.65
C LEU A 46 1.36 2.36 1.16
N VAL A 47 2.42 2.08 0.40
CA VAL A 47 2.45 2.26 -1.05
C VAL A 47 1.36 1.39 -1.71
N LEU A 48 1.31 0.10 -1.38
CA LEU A 48 0.31 -0.83 -1.92
C LEU A 48 -1.12 -0.37 -1.64
N ALA A 49 -1.41 0.12 -0.42
CA ALA A 49 -2.70 0.66 -0.04
C ALA A 49 -3.05 1.97 -0.79
N THR A 50 -2.06 2.83 -1.02
CA THR A 50 -2.25 4.14 -1.67
C THR A 50 -2.67 3.98 -3.12
N TYR A 51 -2.04 3.03 -3.82
CA TYR A 51 -2.24 2.81 -5.25
C TYR A 51 -3.14 1.59 -5.57
N ASP A 52 -3.71 0.94 -4.54
CA ASP A 52 -4.52 -0.30 -4.63
C ASP A 52 -3.84 -1.40 -5.45
N LEU A 53 -2.66 -1.80 -4.98
CA LEU A 53 -1.78 -2.76 -5.62
C LEU A 53 -1.75 -4.10 -4.88
N CYS A 54 -1.52 -5.17 -5.63
CA CYS A 54 -1.30 -6.51 -5.12
C CYS A 54 0.00 -6.60 -4.33
N GLY A 55 -0.08 -7.17 -3.11
CA GLY A 55 1.07 -7.38 -2.23
C GLY A 55 2.12 -8.36 -2.75
N VAL A 56 1.83 -9.10 -3.82
CA VAL A 56 2.80 -9.98 -4.47
C VAL A 56 3.42 -9.32 -5.68
N CYS A 57 2.63 -8.99 -6.70
CA CYS A 57 3.14 -8.58 -8.01
C CYS A 57 3.30 -7.05 -8.19
N ALA A 58 2.91 -6.24 -7.21
CA ALA A 58 2.83 -4.77 -7.29
C ALA A 58 1.92 -4.23 -8.41
N GLY A 59 1.16 -5.10 -9.10
CA GLY A 59 0.20 -4.69 -10.10
C GLY A 59 -1.10 -4.16 -9.47
N PRO A 60 -1.75 -3.14 -10.07
CA PRO A 60 -3.03 -2.65 -9.60
C PRO A 60 -4.13 -3.70 -9.66
N PHE A 61 -5.06 -3.62 -8.73
CA PHE A 61 -6.34 -4.28 -8.86
C PHE A 61 -7.19 -3.53 -9.89
N ARG A 62 -7.72 -4.27 -10.88
CA ARG A 62 -8.81 -3.78 -11.75
C ARG A 62 -10.14 -4.13 -11.08
N ASP A 63 -11.09 -4.63 -11.86
CA ASP A 63 -12.37 -5.18 -11.36
C ASP A 63 -12.21 -6.59 -10.76
N GLU A 64 -11.00 -6.93 -10.32
CA GLU A 64 -10.63 -8.22 -9.74
C GLU A 64 -10.90 -8.25 -8.24
N LEU A 65 -11.13 -9.44 -7.69
CA LEU A 65 -11.22 -9.63 -6.25
C LEU A 65 -9.84 -9.45 -5.59
N ARG A 66 -9.87 -8.97 -4.36
CA ARG A 66 -8.71 -8.82 -3.46
C ARG A 66 -8.65 -10.07 -2.58
N TRP A 67 -7.72 -10.96 -2.89
CA TRP A 67 -7.60 -12.24 -2.23
C TRP A 67 -6.75 -12.15 -0.97
N MET A 68 -7.21 -12.82 0.08
CA MET A 68 -6.53 -12.97 1.35
C MET A 68 -6.29 -14.45 1.65
N VAL A 69 -5.14 -14.75 2.25
CA VAL A 69 -4.84 -16.06 2.81
C VAL A 69 -5.32 -16.08 4.27
N THR A 70 -6.05 -17.11 4.67
CA THR A 70 -6.48 -17.31 6.05
C THR A 70 -6.49 -18.79 6.44
N ALA A 71 -6.28 -19.05 7.72
CA ALA A 71 -6.43 -20.38 8.32
C ALA A 71 -7.78 -20.52 9.06
N GLU A 72 -8.63 -19.48 9.02
CA GLU A 72 -9.92 -19.50 9.68
C GLU A 72 -11.00 -20.13 8.79
N PRO A 73 -11.71 -21.17 9.25
CA PRO A 73 -12.82 -21.76 8.51
C PRO A 73 -14.05 -20.85 8.52
N GLY A 74 -15.03 -21.17 7.66
CA GLY A 74 -16.32 -20.45 7.62
C GLY A 74 -16.23 -19.06 6.98
N TRP A 75 -15.55 -18.96 5.85
CA TRP A 75 -15.34 -17.70 5.13
C TRP A 75 -16.65 -17.02 4.69
N GLU A 76 -17.75 -17.77 4.60
CA GLU A 76 -19.06 -17.28 4.20
C GLU A 76 -19.60 -16.18 5.12
N ARG A 77 -19.19 -16.17 6.40
CA ARG A 77 -19.55 -15.08 7.33
C ARG A 77 -19.07 -13.72 6.83
N TRP A 78 -17.99 -13.69 6.05
CA TRP A 78 -17.42 -12.46 5.50
C TRP A 78 -18.16 -11.94 4.26
N ARG A 79 -19.24 -12.62 3.84
CA ARG A 79 -20.19 -12.07 2.88
C ARG A 79 -20.93 -10.85 3.46
N THR A 80 -21.22 -10.89 4.76
CA THR A 80 -21.98 -9.84 5.46
C THR A 80 -21.17 -9.14 6.53
N THR A 81 -20.02 -9.70 6.92
CA THR A 81 -19.10 -9.07 7.88
C THR A 81 -17.78 -8.69 7.21
N PRO A 82 -17.17 -7.57 7.60
CA PRO A 82 -15.83 -7.21 7.15
C PRO A 82 -14.78 -8.18 7.68
N TYR A 83 -13.77 -8.43 6.87
CA TYR A 83 -12.55 -9.13 7.26
C TYR A 83 -11.43 -8.11 7.48
N GLU A 84 -10.64 -8.28 8.54
CA GLU A 84 -9.49 -7.42 8.84
C GLU A 84 -8.22 -8.26 8.83
N SER A 85 -7.19 -7.76 8.14
CA SER A 85 -5.90 -8.42 8.06
C SER A 85 -4.77 -7.42 8.14
N VAL A 86 -3.66 -7.82 8.74
CA VAL A 86 -2.39 -7.07 8.70
C VAL A 86 -1.60 -7.36 7.42
N GLU A 87 -2.09 -8.23 6.53
CA GLU A 87 -1.48 -8.49 5.23
C GLU A 87 -2.14 -7.64 4.15
N ALA A 88 -1.36 -7.24 3.14
CA ALA A 88 -1.92 -6.59 1.96
C ALA A 88 -2.64 -7.62 1.07
N PRO A 89 -3.76 -7.26 0.42
CA PRO A 89 -4.44 -8.15 -0.51
C PRO A 89 -3.59 -8.48 -1.73
N VAL A 90 -3.91 -9.61 -2.36
CA VAL A 90 -3.22 -10.09 -3.56
C VAL A 90 -4.22 -10.48 -4.66
N HIS A 91 -3.77 -10.60 -5.91
CA HIS A 91 -4.57 -11.23 -6.98
C HIS A 91 -4.74 -12.73 -6.71
N GLU A 92 -5.78 -13.33 -7.28
CA GLU A 92 -6.06 -14.78 -7.16
C GLU A 92 -4.84 -15.64 -7.52
N VAL A 93 -4.28 -15.41 -8.72
CA VAL A 93 -3.12 -16.12 -9.24
C VAL A 93 -1.90 -15.95 -8.33
N CYS A 94 -1.78 -14.78 -7.69
CA CYS A 94 -0.70 -14.48 -6.75
C CYS A 94 -0.90 -15.18 -5.40
N ALA A 95 -2.14 -15.27 -4.90
CA ALA A 95 -2.48 -16.01 -3.69
C ALA A 95 -2.18 -17.51 -3.86
N LEU A 96 -2.60 -18.09 -4.99
CA LEU A 96 -2.37 -19.48 -5.33
C LEU A 96 -0.89 -19.79 -5.58
N TYR A 97 -0.15 -18.86 -6.19
CA TYR A 97 1.31 -18.96 -6.28
C TYR A 97 1.94 -18.96 -4.88
N ALA A 98 1.58 -18.00 -4.02
CA ALA A 98 2.08 -17.93 -2.65
C ALA A 98 1.75 -19.19 -1.83
N ALA A 99 0.57 -19.79 -2.03
CA ALA A 99 0.18 -21.05 -1.40
C ALA A 99 1.09 -22.24 -1.77
N GLN A 100 1.91 -22.12 -2.81
CA GLN A 100 2.88 -23.15 -3.20
C GLN A 100 4.31 -22.83 -2.78
N VAL A 101 4.68 -21.55 -2.74
CA VAL A 101 6.09 -21.14 -2.59
C VAL A 101 6.41 -20.42 -1.29
N CYS A 102 5.42 -19.81 -0.64
CA CYS A 102 5.67 -18.97 0.53
C CYS A 102 6.00 -19.85 1.75
N PRO A 103 7.16 -19.66 2.40
CA PRO A 103 7.57 -20.49 3.53
C PRO A 103 6.66 -20.36 4.76
N PHE A 104 5.79 -19.34 4.81
CA PHE A 104 4.78 -19.11 5.86
C PHE A 104 3.41 -19.74 5.55
N VAL A 105 3.17 -20.15 4.29
CA VAL A 105 1.84 -20.58 3.82
C VAL A 105 1.86 -21.98 3.20
N SER A 106 2.92 -22.35 2.49
CA SER A 106 2.97 -23.52 1.60
C SER A 106 2.91 -24.88 2.30
N SER A 107 3.08 -24.93 3.63
CA SER A 107 3.06 -26.15 4.42
C SER A 107 2.33 -25.95 5.75
N PRO A 108 1.66 -26.98 6.30
CA PRO A 108 1.16 -26.93 7.66
C PRO A 108 2.26 -26.75 8.73
N PHE A 109 3.50 -27.08 8.37
CA PHE A 109 4.71 -26.90 9.19
C PHE A 109 5.47 -25.59 8.85
N SER A 110 4.87 -24.74 8.03
CA SER A 110 5.41 -23.42 7.74
C SER A 110 5.64 -22.61 9.02
N ARG A 111 6.66 -21.76 9.02
CA ARG A 111 6.93 -20.88 10.15
C ARG A 111 5.70 -19.98 10.36
N LEU A 112 5.24 -19.86 11.59
CA LEU A 112 4.27 -18.85 11.99
C LEU A 112 5.11 -17.67 12.48
N GLY A 113 4.96 -16.50 11.84
CA GLY A 113 5.92 -15.38 11.83
C GLY A 113 6.21 -14.66 13.16
N ASP A 114 5.97 -15.27 14.31
CA ASP A 114 6.32 -14.74 15.63
C ASP A 114 6.87 -15.83 16.54
N GLU A 115 7.59 -15.41 17.59
CA GLU A 115 8.24 -16.32 18.53
C GLU A 115 7.22 -17.15 19.34
N PHE A 116 6.05 -16.60 19.63
CA PHE A 116 5.02 -17.28 20.44
C PHE A 116 4.42 -18.49 19.73
N ARG A 117 4.33 -18.45 18.41
CA ARG A 117 3.84 -19.54 17.56
C ARG A 117 4.94 -20.38 16.94
N ARG A 118 6.20 -20.16 17.33
CA ARG A 118 7.34 -20.95 16.82
C ARG A 118 7.13 -22.43 17.12
N GLY A 119 7.17 -23.26 16.07
CA GLY A 119 6.99 -24.72 16.18
C GLY A 119 5.53 -25.18 16.29
N GLN A 120 4.56 -24.26 16.37
CA GLN A 120 3.15 -24.63 16.26
C GLN A 120 2.81 -25.01 14.82
N ARG A 121 1.87 -25.95 14.68
CA ARG A 121 1.37 -26.41 13.38
C ARG A 121 0.09 -25.66 13.06
N ARG A 122 -0.02 -25.09 11.86
CA ARG A 122 -1.31 -24.53 11.39
C ARG A 122 -2.28 -25.66 11.01
N ALA A 123 -3.56 -25.32 10.86
CA ALA A 123 -4.53 -26.22 10.22
C ALA A 123 -4.00 -26.69 8.86
N GLU A 124 -4.28 -27.95 8.49
CA GLU A 124 -3.85 -28.49 7.19
C GLU A 124 -4.50 -27.71 6.04
N GLU A 125 -5.81 -27.47 6.20
CA GLU A 125 -6.61 -26.67 5.30
C GLU A 125 -6.13 -25.21 5.26
N LEU A 126 -5.96 -24.71 4.04
CA LEU A 126 -5.67 -23.33 3.75
C LEU A 126 -6.84 -22.74 2.97
N VAL A 127 -7.37 -21.61 3.45
CA VAL A 127 -8.47 -20.92 2.79
C VAL A 127 -7.94 -19.64 2.13
N LEU A 128 -8.22 -19.47 0.84
CA LEU A 128 -8.01 -18.21 0.14
C LEU A 128 -9.37 -17.60 -0.11
N VAL A 129 -9.59 -16.32 0.24
CA VAL A 129 -10.89 -15.67 0.08
C VAL A 129 -10.76 -14.40 -0.73
N GLY A 130 -11.56 -14.28 -1.78
CA GLY A 130 -11.63 -13.10 -2.64
C GLY A 130 -12.71 -12.13 -2.19
N PHE A 131 -12.32 -10.89 -1.94
CA PHE A 131 -13.20 -9.78 -1.52
C PHE A 131 -13.39 -8.77 -2.65
N GLU A 132 -14.58 -8.18 -2.76
CA GLU A 132 -14.85 -7.19 -3.81
C GLU A 132 -13.94 -5.96 -3.69
N GLN A 133 -13.60 -5.52 -2.48
CA GLN A 133 -12.87 -4.28 -2.27
C GLN A 133 -12.16 -4.21 -0.91
N THR A 134 -11.07 -3.44 -0.87
CA THR A 134 -10.51 -2.92 0.37
C THR A 134 -11.21 -1.60 0.71
N THR A 135 -11.98 -1.60 1.80
CA THR A 135 -12.79 -0.44 2.16
C THR A 135 -12.08 0.52 3.09
N GLN A 136 -11.07 0.07 3.82
CA GLN A 136 -10.31 0.91 4.73
C GLN A 136 -8.90 0.36 4.95
N VAL A 137 -7.95 1.26 5.13
CA VAL A 137 -6.63 0.94 5.67
C VAL A 137 -6.37 1.92 6.82
N THR A 138 -5.92 1.38 7.95
CA THR A 138 -5.72 2.13 9.19
C THR A 138 -4.54 1.56 9.97
N ALA A 139 -3.87 2.38 10.78
CA ALA A 139 -2.88 1.86 11.70
C ALA A 139 -3.56 1.28 12.96
N ILE A 140 -3.13 0.09 13.37
CA ILE A 140 -3.55 -0.60 14.60
C ILE A 140 -2.31 -0.99 15.42
N SER A 141 -2.51 -1.30 16.71
CA SER A 141 -1.49 -2.01 17.48
C SER A 141 -1.34 -3.41 16.91
N SER A 142 -0.11 -3.86 16.70
CA SER A 142 0.19 -5.20 16.19
C SER A 142 -0.34 -6.24 17.18
N PRO A 143 -1.08 -7.26 16.69
CA PRO A 143 -1.59 -8.32 17.54
C PRO A 143 -0.49 -9.29 18.01
N ILE A 144 0.68 -9.26 17.36
CA ILE A 144 1.78 -10.21 17.58
C ILE A 144 3.06 -9.57 18.11
N GLN A 145 3.24 -8.27 17.91
CA GLN A 145 4.42 -7.52 18.36
C GLN A 145 3.96 -6.42 19.33
N PRO A 146 4.22 -6.56 20.65
CA PRO A 146 3.92 -5.54 21.63
C PRO A 146 4.47 -4.17 21.23
N ASP A 147 3.72 -3.11 21.53
CA ASP A 147 4.09 -1.70 21.29
C ASP A 147 4.40 -1.31 19.84
N THR A 148 4.19 -2.22 18.89
CA THR A 148 4.41 -1.97 17.47
C THR A 148 3.10 -1.60 16.80
N TRP A 149 3.11 -0.59 15.93
CA TRP A 149 1.94 -0.24 15.13
C TRP A 149 2.15 -0.69 13.69
N VAL A 150 1.12 -1.30 13.12
CA VAL A 150 1.09 -1.84 11.75
C VAL A 150 -0.15 -1.37 11.01
N LEU A 151 -0.12 -1.40 9.68
CA LEU A 151 -1.28 -1.18 8.84
C LEU A 151 -2.16 -2.42 8.79
N ALA A 152 -3.46 -2.22 8.98
CA ALA A 152 -4.48 -3.23 8.77
C ALA A 152 -5.40 -2.84 7.60
N PHE A 153 -5.70 -3.82 6.77
CA PHE A 153 -6.59 -3.77 5.62
C PHE A 153 -7.94 -4.34 6.03
N ARG A 154 -8.99 -3.54 5.84
CA ARG A 154 -10.37 -3.97 5.99
C ARG A 154 -10.95 -4.27 4.61
N LEU A 155 -11.41 -5.51 4.44
CA LEU A 155 -12.00 -6.01 3.21
C LEU A 155 -13.46 -6.36 3.46
N GLU A 156 -14.30 -6.17 2.46
CA GLU A 156 -15.73 -6.41 2.57
C GLU A 156 -16.24 -7.24 1.40
N ARG A 157 -17.36 -7.94 1.66
CA ARG A 157 -18.11 -8.72 0.68
C ARG A 157 -17.26 -9.82 0.05
N ALA A 158 -17.01 -10.87 0.83
CA ALA A 158 -16.42 -12.08 0.28
C ALA A 158 -17.30 -12.63 -0.85
N ALA A 159 -16.70 -12.91 -1.99
CA ALA A 159 -17.41 -13.34 -3.20
C ALA A 159 -17.08 -14.80 -3.56
N ALA A 160 -15.82 -15.18 -3.42
CA ALA A 160 -15.29 -16.49 -3.79
C ALA A 160 -14.25 -16.98 -2.77
N ALA A 161 -14.00 -18.29 -2.77
CA ALA A 161 -12.93 -18.87 -1.98
C ALA A 161 -12.32 -20.11 -2.65
N HIS A 162 -11.05 -20.38 -2.34
CA HIS A 162 -10.39 -21.66 -2.54
C HIS A 162 -10.17 -22.30 -1.18
N VAL A 163 -10.60 -23.54 -1.02
CA VAL A 163 -10.35 -24.35 0.19
C VAL A 163 -9.37 -25.46 -0.21
N LEU A 164 -8.14 -25.36 0.28
CA LEU A 164 -7.01 -26.18 -0.15
C LEU A 164 -6.56 -27.07 1.02
N GLY A 165 -6.95 -28.34 1.00
CA GLY A 165 -6.55 -29.34 2.00
C GLY A 165 -5.13 -29.87 1.83
N ASN A 166 -4.53 -29.73 0.65
CA ASN A 166 -3.16 -30.20 0.41
C ASN A 166 -2.44 -29.43 -0.73
N ALA A 167 -1.15 -29.71 -0.89
CA ALA A 167 -0.30 -29.06 -1.88
C ALA A 167 -0.67 -29.40 -3.33
N GLU A 168 -1.32 -30.55 -3.60
CA GLU A 168 -1.76 -30.91 -4.95
C GLU A 168 -2.95 -30.06 -5.38
N GLN A 169 -3.94 -29.87 -4.50
CA GLN A 169 -5.06 -28.98 -4.74
C GLN A 169 -4.60 -27.53 -5.00
N ALA A 170 -3.59 -27.05 -4.27
CA ALA A 170 -3.00 -25.74 -4.52
C ALA A 170 -2.37 -25.64 -5.93
N ARG A 171 -1.69 -26.71 -6.39
CA ARG A 171 -1.10 -26.76 -7.74
C ARG A 171 -2.15 -26.78 -8.83
N ASP A 172 -3.21 -27.57 -8.65
CA ASP A 172 -4.26 -27.70 -9.66
C ASP A 172 -5.08 -26.41 -9.78
N ALA A 173 -5.44 -25.79 -8.66
CA ALA A 173 -6.07 -24.48 -8.64
C ALA A 173 -5.19 -23.41 -9.30
N TYR A 174 -3.88 -23.39 -9.00
CA TYR A 174 -2.94 -22.48 -9.64
C TYR A 174 -2.84 -22.71 -11.15
N ARG A 175 -2.71 -23.97 -11.60
CA ARG A 175 -2.64 -24.31 -13.03
C ARG A 175 -3.89 -23.82 -13.76
N HIS A 176 -5.06 -24.01 -13.16
CA HIS A 176 -6.33 -23.56 -13.73
C HIS A 176 -6.37 -22.04 -13.92
N VAL A 177 -6.09 -21.27 -12.86
CA VAL A 177 -6.12 -19.81 -12.92
C VAL A 177 -5.02 -19.25 -13.85
N ARG A 178 -3.85 -19.88 -13.88
CA ARG A 178 -2.73 -19.45 -14.72
C ARG A 178 -3.02 -19.59 -16.21
N VAL A 179 -3.75 -20.61 -16.65
CA VAL A 179 -4.16 -20.75 -18.06
C VAL A 179 -5.02 -19.57 -18.50
N ALA A 180 -5.83 -19.03 -17.60
CA ALA A 180 -6.66 -17.84 -17.84
C ALA A 180 -5.94 -16.51 -17.53
N GLU A 181 -4.67 -16.54 -17.09
CA GLU A 181 -3.96 -15.33 -16.69
C GLU A 181 -3.67 -14.44 -17.91
N ALA A 182 -4.43 -13.35 -18.02
CA ALA A 182 -4.08 -12.27 -18.92
C ALA A 182 -2.90 -11.46 -18.34
N LYS A 183 -1.95 -11.07 -19.21
CA LYS A 183 -0.91 -10.10 -18.86
C LYS A 183 -1.59 -8.79 -18.46
N LEU A 184 -1.31 -8.33 -17.25
CA LEU A 184 -1.81 -7.06 -16.76
C LEU A 184 -1.27 -5.92 -17.63
N GLN A 185 -2.17 -5.16 -18.24
CA GLN A 185 -1.83 -3.96 -18.99
C GLN A 185 -1.66 -2.82 -17.97
N LEU A 186 -0.44 -2.31 -17.87
CA LEU A 186 -0.08 -1.15 -17.06
C LEU A 186 0.02 0.06 -17.97
N ASP A 187 -0.56 1.18 -17.56
CA ASP A 187 -0.20 2.45 -18.18
C ASP A 187 1.20 2.90 -17.76
N GLU A 188 1.70 3.95 -18.41
CA GLU A 188 3.06 4.44 -18.16
C GLU A 188 3.29 4.78 -16.67
N HIS A 189 2.32 5.42 -16.01
CA HIS A 189 2.48 5.85 -14.62
C HIS A 189 2.45 4.66 -13.66
N GLU A 190 1.57 3.69 -13.90
CA GLU A 190 1.51 2.45 -13.13
C GLU A 190 2.79 1.62 -13.28
N LEU A 191 3.32 1.54 -14.51
CA LEU A 191 4.61 0.89 -14.76
C LEU A 191 5.73 1.59 -13.98
N ARG A 192 5.77 2.93 -13.97
CA ARG A 192 6.77 3.68 -13.19
C ARG A 192 6.65 3.45 -11.68
N ILE A 193 5.43 3.37 -11.14
CA ILE A 193 5.22 3.01 -9.72
C ILE A 193 5.81 1.62 -9.45
N ALA A 194 5.46 0.62 -10.25
CA ALA A 194 5.96 -0.74 -10.10
C ALA A 194 7.49 -0.82 -10.21
N GLU A 195 8.08 -0.11 -11.17
CA GLU A 195 9.53 -0.04 -11.36
C GLU A 195 10.24 0.57 -10.14
N VAL A 196 9.77 1.72 -9.64
CA VAL A 196 10.38 2.36 -8.47
C VAL A 196 10.21 1.48 -7.23
N LEU A 197 9.04 0.89 -7.02
CA LEU A 197 8.79 0.00 -5.88
C LEU A 197 9.64 -1.29 -5.92
N SER A 198 10.04 -1.76 -7.11
CA SER A 198 10.69 -3.07 -7.26
C SER A 198 12.20 -3.00 -7.49
N ARG A 199 12.75 -1.86 -7.94
CA ARG A 199 14.18 -1.73 -8.26
C ARG A 199 14.99 -1.39 -7.01
N PRO A 200 16.10 -2.09 -6.73
CA PRO A 200 17.05 -1.70 -5.69
C PRO A 200 17.53 -0.28 -5.89
N THR A 201 17.75 0.43 -4.79
CA THR A 201 18.31 1.79 -4.82
C THR A 201 19.83 1.73 -4.83
N LYS A 202 20.49 2.78 -5.33
CA LYS A 202 21.96 2.84 -5.40
C LYS A 202 22.64 2.88 -4.04
N GLU A 203 21.92 3.31 -3.01
CA GLU A 203 22.44 3.57 -1.66
C GLU A 203 22.04 2.48 -0.66
N GLY A 204 21.43 1.38 -1.14
CA GLY A 204 20.97 0.28 -0.28
C GLY A 204 19.74 0.63 0.58
N GLU A 205 19.09 1.78 0.36
CA GLU A 205 17.78 2.08 0.96
C GLU A 205 16.69 1.22 0.32
N ASP A 206 15.72 0.80 1.12
CA ASP A 206 14.54 0.11 0.63
C ASP A 206 13.76 1.00 -0.36
N SER A 207 13.61 0.53 -1.60
CA SER A 207 12.88 1.24 -2.66
C SER A 207 11.41 1.54 -2.32
N GLY A 208 10.79 0.68 -1.50
CA GLY A 208 9.47 0.89 -0.92
C GLY A 208 9.44 1.97 0.14
N ALA A 209 10.51 2.15 0.93
CA ALA A 209 10.62 3.25 1.88
C ALA A 209 10.76 4.62 1.17
N ILE A 210 11.45 4.65 0.02
CA ILE A 210 11.47 5.83 -0.87
C ILE A 210 10.09 6.08 -1.47
N MET A 211 9.47 5.05 -2.06
CA MET A 211 8.16 5.16 -2.68
C MET A 211 7.05 5.55 -1.68
N ALA A 212 7.19 5.17 -0.40
CA ALA A 212 6.29 5.59 0.67
C ALA A 212 6.33 7.11 0.90
N GLY A 213 7.47 7.76 0.68
CA GLY A 213 7.56 9.23 0.66
C GLY A 213 6.70 9.85 -0.45
N GLY A 214 6.78 9.29 -1.67
CA GLY A 214 5.92 9.69 -2.78
C GLY A 214 4.43 9.46 -2.48
N ALA A 215 4.09 8.29 -1.94
CA ALA A 215 2.72 7.95 -1.51
C ALA A 215 2.19 8.90 -0.44
N TRP A 216 3.06 9.32 0.50
CA TRP A 216 2.74 10.28 1.56
C TRP A 216 2.17 11.58 0.98
N TYR A 217 2.78 12.08 -0.09
CA TYR A 217 2.40 13.35 -0.72
C TYR A 217 1.04 13.33 -1.41
N VAL A 218 0.66 12.19 -1.99
CA VAL A 218 -0.59 12.07 -2.76
C VAL A 218 -1.79 11.69 -1.90
N GLY A 219 -1.59 11.48 -0.59
CA GLY A 219 -2.67 11.39 0.39
C GLY A 219 -2.45 10.37 1.50
N ALA A 220 -1.41 9.53 1.43
CA ALA A 220 -1.17 8.52 2.45
C ALA A 220 -0.87 9.11 3.84
N ALA A 221 -0.41 10.37 3.90
CA ALA A 221 -0.27 11.14 5.14
C ALA A 221 -1.57 11.26 5.97
N PHE A 222 -2.73 11.08 5.31
CA PHE A 222 -4.05 11.17 5.92
C PHE A 222 -4.63 9.81 6.32
N CYS A 223 -3.88 8.72 6.13
CA CYS A 223 -4.22 7.42 6.70
C CYS A 223 -4.32 7.54 8.24
N PRO A 224 -5.43 7.08 8.86
CA PRO A 224 -5.62 7.23 10.29
C PRO A 224 -4.48 6.61 11.11
N ARG A 225 -3.84 7.45 11.93
CA ARG A 225 -2.73 7.09 12.84
C ARG A 225 -1.47 6.55 12.13
N VAL A 226 -1.32 6.78 10.82
CA VAL A 226 -0.18 6.29 10.02
C VAL A 226 1.19 6.71 10.59
N ALA A 227 1.29 7.89 11.18
CA ALA A 227 2.50 8.38 11.84
C ALA A 227 2.96 7.54 13.05
N ARG A 228 2.14 6.61 13.55
CA ARG A 228 2.52 5.69 14.63
C ARG A 228 3.17 4.42 14.11
N VAL A 229 2.91 4.05 12.85
CA VAL A 229 3.36 2.81 12.22
C VAL A 229 4.88 2.78 12.13
N VAL A 230 5.46 1.60 12.38
CA VAL A 230 6.89 1.37 12.27
C VAL A 230 7.42 1.80 10.90
N GLY A 231 8.55 2.51 10.88
CA GLY A 231 9.17 3.04 9.66
C GLY A 231 8.53 4.34 9.12
N LEU A 232 7.26 4.60 9.46
CA LEU A 232 6.52 5.76 8.96
C LEU A 232 6.55 6.98 9.88
N GLN A 233 7.13 6.86 11.08
CA GLN A 233 7.18 7.97 12.04
C GLN A 233 7.98 9.17 11.52
N ARG A 234 8.98 8.93 10.65
CA ARG A 234 9.81 9.99 10.05
C ARG A 234 8.99 10.99 9.23
N PHE A 235 7.94 10.53 8.56
CA PHE A 235 7.06 11.35 7.73
C PHE A 235 6.00 12.11 8.55
N GLY A 236 5.66 11.59 9.73
CA GLY A 236 4.58 12.09 10.58
C GLY A 236 4.95 13.24 11.52
N LYS A 237 6.23 13.61 11.64
CA LYS A 237 6.65 14.72 12.51
C LYS A 237 5.98 16.02 12.06
N PRO A 238 5.37 16.82 12.96
CA PRO A 238 4.64 18.04 12.59
C PRO A 238 5.44 18.97 11.68
N ASP A 239 6.72 19.16 12.00
CA ASP A 239 7.62 20.07 11.30
C ASP A 239 8.42 19.40 10.17
N SER A 240 8.15 18.13 9.87
CA SER A 240 8.80 17.48 8.73
C SER A 240 8.38 18.13 7.41
N PHE A 241 9.34 18.25 6.51
CA PHE A 241 9.12 18.63 5.12
C PHE A 241 7.98 17.80 4.49
N TRP A 242 7.95 16.49 4.78
CA TRP A 242 6.95 15.55 4.29
C TRP A 242 5.53 15.93 4.65
N ASN A 243 5.28 16.16 5.95
CA ASN A 243 3.95 16.54 6.43
C ASN A 243 3.54 17.93 5.95
N GLN A 244 4.47 18.90 5.92
CA GLN A 244 4.16 20.24 5.41
C GLN A 244 3.71 20.19 3.94
N LEU A 245 4.44 19.43 3.11
CA LEU A 245 4.12 19.32 1.69
C LEU A 245 2.81 18.55 1.45
N ALA A 246 2.59 17.43 2.15
CA ALA A 246 1.32 16.70 2.06
C ALA A 246 0.11 17.57 2.45
N ASN A 247 0.24 18.39 3.50
CA ASN A 247 -0.81 19.34 3.86
C ASN A 247 -0.97 20.43 2.77
N ALA A 248 0.12 20.95 2.20
CA ALA A 248 0.04 21.94 1.12
C ALA A 248 -0.70 21.39 -0.11
N PHE A 249 -0.40 20.17 -0.51
CA PHE A 249 -1.03 19.49 -1.65
C PHE A 249 -2.49 19.13 -1.41
N LEU A 250 -2.85 18.74 -0.20
CA LEU A 250 -4.25 18.55 0.19
C LEU A 250 -5.09 19.83 0.00
N LEU A 251 -4.48 20.98 0.28
CA LEU A 251 -5.13 22.29 0.28
C LEU A 251 -5.12 22.96 -1.09
N GLU A 252 -4.06 22.73 -1.86
CA GLU A 252 -3.82 23.33 -3.16
C GLU A 252 -3.32 22.28 -4.15
N PRO A 253 -4.18 21.35 -4.61
CA PRO A 253 -3.77 20.28 -5.51
C PRO A 253 -3.11 20.79 -6.80
N ALA A 254 -3.46 21.99 -7.27
CA ALA A 254 -2.81 22.63 -8.41
C ALA A 254 -1.29 22.82 -8.22
N LYS A 255 -0.82 23.03 -6.98
CA LYS A 255 0.61 23.18 -6.70
C LYS A 255 1.42 21.90 -6.93
N MET A 256 0.77 20.74 -7.00
CA MET A 256 1.44 19.49 -7.35
C MET A 256 2.05 19.55 -8.76
N GLU A 257 1.56 20.39 -9.67
CA GLU A 257 2.11 20.51 -11.03
C GLU A 257 3.60 20.85 -11.05
N GLY A 258 4.03 21.72 -10.13
CA GLY A 258 5.46 22.06 -9.97
C GLY A 258 6.33 20.90 -9.48
N PHE A 259 5.73 19.76 -9.12
CA PHE A 259 6.41 18.57 -8.64
C PHE A 259 6.42 17.43 -9.68
N GLU A 260 5.87 17.64 -10.88
CA GLU A 260 5.94 16.66 -11.98
C GLU A 260 7.35 16.56 -12.59
N GLU A 261 8.22 17.53 -12.34
CA GLU A 261 9.57 17.61 -12.92
C GLU A 261 10.69 17.64 -11.87
N ILE A 262 10.38 17.37 -10.60
CA ILE A 262 11.43 17.37 -9.56
C ILE A 262 12.38 16.19 -9.76
N GLU A 263 13.61 16.35 -9.27
CA GLU A 263 14.65 15.33 -9.43
C GLU A 263 14.32 14.03 -8.69
N GLU A 264 13.71 14.13 -7.50
CA GLU A 264 13.37 12.98 -6.65
C GLU A 264 12.34 12.05 -7.35
N PRO A 265 12.75 10.82 -7.74
CA PRO A 265 11.95 9.99 -8.62
C PRO A 265 10.59 9.55 -8.04
N ALA A 266 10.52 9.21 -6.75
CA ALA A 266 9.27 8.68 -6.18
C ALA A 266 8.16 9.72 -6.11
N THR A 267 8.49 10.95 -5.74
CA THR A 267 7.54 12.07 -5.71
C THR A 267 7.07 12.40 -7.11
N ARG A 268 8.01 12.51 -8.06
CA ARG A 268 7.67 12.76 -9.46
C ARG A 268 6.69 11.71 -9.98
N VAL A 269 6.98 10.43 -9.76
CA VAL A 269 6.13 9.33 -10.20
C VAL A 269 4.77 9.34 -9.48
N ALA A 270 4.74 9.56 -8.16
CA ALA A 270 3.52 9.64 -7.37
C ALA A 270 2.60 10.77 -7.85
N VAL A 271 3.16 11.97 -8.02
CA VAL A 271 2.42 13.16 -8.44
C VAL A 271 1.85 13.00 -9.85
N ARG A 272 2.66 12.52 -10.80
CA ARG A 272 2.20 12.26 -12.17
C ARG A 272 1.08 11.22 -12.19
N TRP A 273 1.22 10.12 -11.43
CA TRP A 273 0.15 9.13 -11.29
C TRP A 273 -1.13 9.77 -10.74
N PHE A 274 -1.03 10.53 -9.65
CA PHE A 274 -2.20 11.13 -8.99
C PHE A 274 -2.95 12.09 -9.91
N ARG A 275 -2.21 12.93 -10.66
CA ARG A 275 -2.80 13.90 -11.58
C ARG A 275 -3.33 13.28 -12.87
N SER A 276 -2.79 12.12 -13.28
CA SER A 276 -3.31 11.39 -14.45
C SER A 276 -4.61 10.63 -14.16
N ARG A 277 -4.95 10.41 -12.88
CA ARG A 277 -6.12 9.62 -12.50
C ARG A 277 -7.42 10.44 -12.59
N LYS A 278 -8.40 9.92 -13.33
CA LYS A 278 -9.80 10.40 -13.27
C LYS A 278 -10.53 9.91 -12.02
N GLN A 279 -10.14 8.74 -11.52
CA GLN A 279 -10.70 8.09 -10.34
C GLN A 279 -9.56 7.59 -9.47
N LEU A 280 -9.64 7.88 -8.18
CA LEU A 280 -8.66 7.44 -7.19
C LEU A 280 -9.16 6.17 -6.49
N PRO A 281 -8.26 5.33 -5.97
CA PRO A 281 -8.64 4.19 -5.15
C PRO A 281 -9.52 4.57 -3.96
N THR A 282 -10.49 3.72 -3.63
CA THR A 282 -11.46 3.93 -2.55
C THR A 282 -10.80 4.31 -1.22
N VAL A 283 -9.71 3.62 -0.87
CA VAL A 283 -8.94 3.89 0.35
C VAL A 283 -8.38 5.32 0.34
N LEU A 284 -7.75 5.74 -0.76
CA LEU A 284 -7.16 7.06 -0.89
C LEU A 284 -8.22 8.17 -0.86
N VAL A 285 -9.36 7.96 -1.54
CA VAL A 285 -10.51 8.88 -1.48
C VAL A 285 -10.98 9.07 -0.04
N LYS A 286 -11.11 7.98 0.72
CA LYS A 286 -11.55 8.04 2.12
C LYS A 286 -10.54 8.77 3.01
N TRP A 287 -9.24 8.56 2.83
CA TRP A 287 -8.21 9.30 3.56
C TRP A 287 -8.28 10.81 3.27
N LEU A 288 -8.46 11.20 2.01
CA LEU A 288 -8.60 12.60 1.60
C LEU A 288 -9.92 13.23 2.04
N ALA A 289 -10.95 12.43 2.33
CA ALA A 289 -12.26 12.87 2.82
C ALA A 289 -12.42 12.79 4.35
N ASP A 290 -11.42 12.25 5.07
CA ASP A 290 -11.49 12.04 6.52
C ASP A 290 -11.81 13.34 7.28
N GLU A 291 -12.49 13.22 8.42
CA GLU A 291 -12.89 14.40 9.20
C GLU A 291 -11.69 15.24 9.65
N ARG A 292 -10.57 14.61 9.99
CA ARG A 292 -9.34 15.34 10.37
C ARG A 292 -8.82 16.15 9.20
N THR A 293 -8.88 15.56 8.01
CA THR A 293 -8.52 16.20 6.74
C THR A 293 -9.44 17.39 6.46
N ARG A 294 -10.75 17.24 6.67
CA ARG A 294 -11.74 18.33 6.56
C ARG A 294 -11.51 19.45 7.56
N ARG A 295 -11.27 19.13 8.84
CA ARG A 295 -10.97 20.13 9.90
C ARG A 295 -9.70 20.91 9.57
N LYS A 296 -8.65 20.24 9.10
CA LYS A 296 -7.41 20.90 8.64
C LYS A 296 -7.69 21.85 7.47
N ARG A 297 -8.46 21.42 6.47
CA ARG A 297 -8.88 22.28 5.34
C ARG A 297 -9.62 23.53 5.82
N ALA A 298 -10.57 23.38 6.73
CA ALA A 298 -11.31 24.50 7.32
C ALA A 298 -10.41 25.48 8.08
N GLN A 299 -9.50 24.97 8.92
CA GLN A 299 -8.56 25.81 9.69
C GLN A 299 -7.65 26.63 8.79
N VAL A 300 -7.15 26.05 7.70
CA VAL A 300 -6.27 26.78 6.78
C VAL A 300 -7.04 27.78 5.92
N ALA A 301 -8.24 27.44 5.47
CA ALA A 301 -9.13 28.38 4.79
C ALA A 301 -9.42 29.62 5.66
N ASP A 302 -9.71 29.43 6.95
CA ASP A 302 -9.91 30.51 7.93
C ASP A 302 -8.64 31.38 8.10
N ARG A 303 -7.46 30.75 8.25
CA ARG A 303 -6.18 31.48 8.33
C ARG A 303 -5.91 32.32 7.08
N ARG A 304 -6.16 31.79 5.88
CA ARG A 304 -6.01 32.52 4.60
C ARG A 304 -6.99 33.68 4.48
N ALA A 305 -8.25 33.48 4.87
CA ALA A 305 -9.25 34.54 4.88
C ALA A 305 -8.81 35.69 5.81
N LYS A 306 -8.31 35.36 7.00
CA LYS A 306 -7.76 36.34 7.96
C LYS A 306 -6.53 37.07 7.42
N GLN A 307 -5.58 36.37 6.78
CA GLN A 307 -4.41 36.98 6.15
C GLN A 307 -4.79 37.94 5.02
N THR A 308 -5.70 37.52 4.14
CA THR A 308 -6.19 38.34 3.02
C THR A 308 -6.92 39.59 3.52
N ALA A 309 -7.76 39.45 4.56
CA ALA A 309 -8.43 40.58 5.19
C ALA A 309 -7.43 41.55 5.85
N SER A 310 -6.37 41.04 6.48
CA SER A 310 -5.30 41.85 7.06
C SER A 310 -4.51 42.62 5.99
N ALA A 311 -4.16 41.98 4.88
CA ALA A 311 -3.49 42.62 3.75
C ALA A 311 -4.35 43.75 3.15
N LYS A 312 -5.62 43.49 2.84
CA LYS A 312 -6.56 44.51 2.35
C LYS A 312 -6.71 45.70 3.31
N ARG A 313 -6.73 45.45 4.62
CA ARG A 313 -6.75 46.52 5.65
C ARG A 313 -5.48 47.36 5.64
N LYS A 314 -4.31 46.74 5.46
CA LYS A 314 -3.02 47.45 5.34
C LYS A 314 -2.98 48.32 4.09
N ASP A 315 -3.43 47.78 2.96
CA ASP A 315 -3.47 48.51 1.68
C ASP A 315 -4.43 49.71 1.73
N ALA A 316 -5.63 49.51 2.28
CA ALA A 316 -6.59 50.60 2.48
C ALA A 316 -6.05 51.71 3.40
N LYS A 317 -5.31 51.35 4.47
CA LYS A 317 -4.67 52.30 5.37
C LYS A 317 -3.53 53.06 4.67
N ALA A 318 -2.75 52.39 3.82
CA ALA A 318 -1.70 53.01 3.03
C ALA A 318 -2.26 54.00 1.98
N ALA A 319 -3.33 53.62 1.28
CA ALA A 319 -4.01 54.49 0.33
C ALA A 319 -4.56 55.76 0.99
N ARG A 320 -5.20 55.63 2.16
CA ARG A 320 -5.68 56.79 2.96
C ARG A 320 -4.57 57.74 3.40
N ARG A 321 -3.35 57.22 3.63
CA ARG A 321 -2.18 58.06 3.95
C ARG A 321 -1.64 58.80 2.74
N LYS A 322 -1.70 58.20 1.54
CA LYS A 322 -1.26 58.84 0.29
C LYS A 322 -2.20 59.97 -0.15
N GLY A 323 -3.51 59.82 0.03
CA GLY A 323 -4.49 60.88 -0.31
C GLY A 323 -4.57 62.06 0.66
N ARG A 324 -3.73 62.12 1.70
CA ARG A 324 -3.65 63.23 2.67
C ARG A 324 -2.38 64.09 2.51
N ARG A 325 -1.51 63.75 1.57
CA ARG A 325 -0.32 64.54 1.20
C ARG A 325 -0.61 65.26 -0.11
#